data_AF-A0A9D8J405-F1
#
_entry.id   AF-A0A9D8J405-F1
#
_cell.length_a   1.000
_cell.length_b   1.000
_cell.length_c   1.000
_cell.angle_alpha   90.00
_cell.angle_beta   90.00
_cell.angle_gamma   90.00
#
_symmetry.space_group_name_H-M   'P 1'
#
loop_
_entity.id
_entity.type
_entity.pdbx_description
1 polymer ?
#
loop_
_entity_poly.entity_id
_entity_poly.type
_entity_poly.pdbx_seq_one_letter_code
_entity_poly.pdbx_strand_id
1 'polypeptide(L)'
;LVVMVVASILMMVAIPSYQQSVIKSRRADARIALNDVAQRLERCYTQFGAYDAADCGVADGDEIASREGFYLVTVTVGEVDDQVTYSLSAAPQGAQENDTDCDALEINAAGVRSATGENTDHCW
;
A
#
# COMPACT_ATOMS: atom_id res chain seq x y z
N LEU A 1 -11.19 -25.51 36.54
CA LEU A 1 -10.46 -26.21 35.46
C LEU A 1 -11.21 -26.15 34.12
N VAL A 2 -12.53 -26.41 34.07
CA VAL A 2 -13.34 -26.30 32.84
C VAL A 2 -13.25 -24.91 32.18
N VAL A 3 -13.29 -23.82 32.96
CA VAL A 3 -13.14 -22.45 32.44
C VAL A 3 -11.80 -22.23 31.74
N MET A 4 -10.70 -22.78 32.27
CA MET A 4 -9.36 -22.64 31.68
C MET A 4 -9.25 -23.39 30.34
N VAL A 5 -9.88 -24.57 30.24
CA VAL A 5 -9.92 -25.37 29.01
C VAL A 5 -10.73 -24.67 27.93
N VAL A 6 -11.89 -24.10 28.29
CA VAL A 6 -12.69 -23.32 27.33
C VAL A 6 -11.96 -22.04 26.92
N ALA A 7 -11.32 -21.35 27.87
CA ALA A 7 -10.55 -20.14 27.58
C ALA A 7 -9.36 -20.42 26.63
N SER A 8 -8.64 -21.54 26.79
CA SER A 8 -7.53 -21.89 25.91
C SER A 8 -7.98 -22.20 24.48
N ILE A 9 -9.12 -22.88 24.32
CA ILE A 9 -9.71 -23.17 23.00
C ILE A 9 -10.13 -21.86 22.31
N LEU A 10 -10.75 -20.93 23.05
CA LEU A 10 -11.17 -19.64 22.50
C LEU A 10 -9.97 -18.78 22.08
N MET A 11 -8.90 -18.75 22.87
CA MET A 11 -7.67 -18.02 22.51
C MET A 11 -7.03 -18.55 21.23
N MET A 12 -7.09 -19.87 20.99
CA MET A 12 -6.50 -20.50 19.80
C MET A 12 -7.14 -20.01 18.49
N VAL A 13 -8.42 -19.63 18.51
CA VAL A 13 -9.14 -19.08 17.35
C VAL A 13 -9.09 -17.55 17.31
N ALA A 14 -9.18 -16.91 18.48
CA ALA A 14 -9.28 -15.46 18.57
C ALA A 14 -7.99 -14.74 18.16
N ILE A 15 -6.82 -15.25 18.54
CA ILE A 15 -5.52 -14.62 18.24
C ILE A 15 -5.24 -14.53 16.73
N PRO A 16 -5.29 -15.61 15.94
CA PRO A 16 -5.03 -15.52 14.50
C PRO A 16 -6.07 -14.65 13.78
N SER A 17 -7.34 -14.72 14.19
CA SER A 17 -8.41 -13.88 13.61
C SER A 17 -8.17 -12.38 13.87
N TYR A 18 -7.72 -12.02 15.09
CA TYR A 18 -7.39 -10.64 15.42
C TYR A 18 -6.19 -10.15 14.61
N GLN A 19 -5.13 -10.96 14.48
CA GLN A 19 -3.95 -10.61 13.68
C GLN A 19 -4.30 -10.33 12.22
N GLN A 20 -5.12 -11.18 11.60
CA GLN A 20 -5.60 -10.94 10.23
C GLN A 20 -6.41 -9.65 10.11
N SER A 21 -7.24 -9.33 11.12
CA SER A 21 -8.01 -8.08 11.14
C SER A 21 -7.10 -6.85 11.21
N VAL A 22 -6.02 -6.92 12.00
CA VAL A 22 -5.02 -5.84 12.09
C VAL A 22 -4.25 -5.70 10.78
N ILE A 23 -3.79 -6.80 10.18
CA ILE A 23 -3.09 -6.80 8.87
C ILE A 23 -3.97 -6.15 7.80
N LYS A 24 -5.25 -6.55 7.73
CA LYS A 24 -6.21 -5.94 6.80
C LYS A 24 -6.41 -4.45 7.05
N SER A 25 -6.46 -4.02 8.32
CA SER A 25 -6.54 -2.60 8.67
C SER A 25 -5.29 -1.83 8.23
N ARG A 26 -4.10 -2.43 8.29
CA ARG A 26 -2.85 -1.81 7.84
C ARG A 26 -2.76 -1.73 6.32
N ARG A 27 -3.27 -2.71 5.57
CA ARG A 27 -3.43 -2.58 4.11
C ARG A 27 -4.26 -1.34 3.73
N ALA A 28 -5.23 -0.94 4.56
CA ALA A 28 -5.97 0.30 4.32
C ALA A 28 -5.09 1.56 4.44
N ASP A 29 -4.09 1.57 5.33
CA ASP A 29 -3.10 2.65 5.42
C ASP A 29 -2.27 2.77 4.14
N ALA A 30 -1.83 1.63 3.56
CA ALA A 30 -1.17 1.63 2.25
C ALA A 30 -2.04 2.25 1.16
N ARG A 31 -3.31 1.83 1.07
CA ARG A 31 -4.24 2.34 0.06
C ARG A 31 -4.46 3.84 0.20
N ILE A 32 -4.56 4.34 1.44
CA ILE A 32 -4.68 5.78 1.69
C ILE A 32 -3.43 6.51 1.21
N ALA A 33 -2.23 6.02 1.55
CA ALA A 33 -0.96 6.61 1.13
C ALA A 33 -0.81 6.62 -0.41
N LEU A 34 -1.08 5.50 -1.08
CA LEU A 34 -1.06 5.38 -2.53
C LEU A 34 -2.00 6.38 -3.21
N ASN A 35 -3.24 6.51 -2.72
CA ASN A 35 -4.20 7.46 -3.29
C ASN A 35 -3.81 8.92 -3.01
N ASP A 36 -3.22 9.22 -1.86
CA ASP A 36 -2.74 10.57 -1.56
C ASP A 36 -1.59 10.98 -2.50
N VAL A 37 -0.62 10.08 -2.72
CA VAL A 37 0.50 10.30 -3.65
C VAL A 37 0.00 10.42 -5.10
N ALA A 38 -0.90 9.53 -5.53
CA ALA A 38 -1.54 9.62 -6.85
C ALA A 38 -2.22 10.99 -7.05
N GLN A 39 -2.99 11.46 -6.08
CA GLN A 39 -3.64 12.78 -6.16
C GLN A 39 -2.63 13.94 -6.22
N ARG A 40 -1.45 13.82 -5.60
CA ARG A 40 -0.39 14.83 -5.71
C ARG A 40 0.18 14.86 -7.12
N LEU A 41 0.45 13.69 -7.72
CA LEU A 41 0.93 13.56 -9.09
C LEU A 41 -0.11 14.11 -10.10
N GLU A 42 -1.39 13.80 -9.94
CA GLU A 42 -2.43 14.35 -10.82
C GLU A 42 -2.55 15.88 -10.76
N ARG A 43 -2.39 16.45 -9.56
CA ARG A 43 -2.32 17.92 -9.39
C ARG A 43 -1.07 18.49 -10.07
N CYS A 44 0.08 17.83 -9.91
CA CYS A 44 1.33 18.20 -10.57
C CYS A 44 1.17 18.25 -12.09
N TYR A 45 0.61 17.19 -12.67
CA TYR A 45 0.37 17.11 -14.11
C TYR A 45 -0.60 18.19 -14.60
N THR A 46 -1.68 18.44 -13.86
CA THR A 46 -2.64 19.50 -14.19
C THR A 46 -1.99 20.89 -14.19
N GLN A 47 -1.01 21.12 -13.32
CA GLN A 47 -0.36 22.43 -13.17
C GLN A 47 0.83 22.62 -14.12
N PHE A 48 1.62 21.59 -14.38
CA PHE A 48 2.90 21.68 -15.07
C PHE A 48 3.01 20.82 -16.34
N GLY A 49 2.05 19.94 -16.60
CA GLY A 49 2.07 19.02 -17.74
C GLY A 49 3.04 17.84 -17.60
N ALA A 50 3.60 17.62 -16.41
CA ALA A 50 4.50 16.51 -16.09
C ALA A 50 4.19 15.98 -14.68
N TYR A 51 4.52 14.73 -14.38
CA TYR A 51 4.28 14.11 -13.07
C TYR A 51 5.43 14.35 -12.07
N ASP A 52 6.60 14.78 -12.54
CA ASP A 52 7.84 14.92 -11.77
C ASP A 52 8.44 16.34 -11.86
N ALA A 53 7.63 17.36 -12.15
CA ALA A 53 8.13 18.73 -12.21
C ALA A 53 8.69 19.17 -10.85
N ALA A 54 9.76 19.97 -10.87
CA ALA A 54 10.52 20.35 -9.67
C ALA A 54 9.68 21.01 -8.56
N ASP A 55 8.59 21.69 -8.93
CA ASP A 55 7.70 22.41 -8.00
C ASP A 55 6.54 21.55 -7.44
N CYS A 56 6.49 20.25 -7.76
CA CYS A 56 5.38 19.37 -7.38
C CYS A 56 5.45 18.79 -5.98
N GLY A 57 6.62 18.82 -5.34
CA GLY A 57 6.85 18.25 -4.00
C GLY A 57 6.72 16.72 -3.94
N VAL A 58 6.60 16.06 -5.08
CA VAL A 58 6.73 14.62 -5.31
C VAL A 58 7.45 14.46 -6.65
N ALA A 59 8.47 13.61 -6.69
CA ALA A 59 9.29 13.35 -7.86
C ALA A 59 9.50 11.84 -8.09
N ASP A 60 10.06 11.51 -9.24
CA ASP A 60 10.51 10.15 -9.53
C ASP A 60 11.55 9.68 -8.50
N GLY A 61 11.40 8.43 -8.05
CA GLY A 61 12.27 7.82 -7.04
C GLY A 61 11.97 8.23 -5.59
N ASP A 62 10.99 9.10 -5.35
CA ASP A 62 10.61 9.45 -3.98
C ASP A 62 10.08 8.25 -3.21
N GLU A 63 10.47 8.17 -1.95
CA GLU A 63 9.99 7.19 -0.97
C GLU A 63 9.21 7.90 0.13
N ILE A 64 7.90 7.64 0.20
CA ILE A 64 6.97 8.34 1.08
C ILE A 64 6.38 7.34 2.06
N ALA A 65 6.69 7.50 3.36
CA ALA A 65 6.11 6.65 4.39
C ALA A 65 4.59 6.88 4.49
N SER A 66 3.84 5.78 4.66
CA SER A 66 2.43 5.85 5.02
C SER A 66 2.25 6.51 6.38
N ARG A 67 1.06 7.03 6.66
CA ARG A 67 0.85 7.86 7.85
C ARG A 67 1.06 7.10 9.15
N GLU A 68 0.68 5.82 9.18
CA GLU A 68 0.90 4.97 10.34
C GLU A 68 2.24 4.21 10.28
N GLY A 69 3.04 4.43 9.22
CA GLY A 69 4.40 3.90 9.07
C GLY A 69 4.47 2.40 8.76
N PHE A 70 3.36 1.78 8.33
CA PHE A 70 3.33 0.36 7.98
C PHE A 70 3.72 0.08 6.53
N TYR A 71 3.83 1.12 5.70
CA TYR A 71 4.18 1.00 4.29
C TYR A 71 5.11 2.13 3.86
N LEU A 72 5.95 1.86 2.88
CA LEU A 72 6.77 2.84 2.17
C LEU A 72 6.32 2.88 0.71
N VAL A 73 5.86 4.03 0.25
CA VAL A 73 5.39 4.24 -1.13
C VAL A 73 6.54 4.74 -1.99
N THR A 74 6.94 3.95 -2.98
CA THR A 74 7.90 4.35 -4.00
C THR A 74 7.16 4.92 -5.21
N VAL A 75 7.63 6.07 -5.70
CA VAL A 75 7.13 6.72 -6.92
C VAL A 75 8.02 6.34 -8.09
N THR A 76 7.43 5.88 -9.17
CA THR A 76 8.12 5.67 -10.45
C THR A 76 7.39 6.42 -11.55
N VAL A 77 8.02 7.44 -12.11
CA VAL A 77 7.51 8.19 -13.26
C VAL A 77 8.24 7.69 -14.51
N GLY A 78 7.52 7.59 -15.62
CA GLY A 78 8.09 7.15 -16.87
C GLY A 78 7.19 7.46 -18.05
N GLU A 79 7.45 6.80 -19.18
CA GLU A 79 6.71 7.00 -20.41
C GLU A 79 6.33 5.64 -21.02
N VAL A 80 5.09 5.52 -21.49
CA VAL A 80 4.60 4.36 -22.24
C VAL A 80 3.89 4.89 -23.48
N ASP A 81 4.31 4.43 -24.66
CA ASP A 81 3.75 4.89 -25.96
C ASP A 81 3.70 6.42 -26.08
N ASP A 82 4.82 7.09 -25.78
CA ASP A 82 4.98 8.56 -25.78
C ASP A 82 4.03 9.33 -24.85
N GLN A 83 3.38 8.64 -23.90
CA GLN A 83 2.57 9.25 -22.84
C GLN A 83 3.27 9.14 -21.49
N VAL A 84 3.48 10.30 -20.85
CA VAL A 84 3.99 10.40 -19.48
C VAL A 84 3.00 9.70 -18.55
N THR A 85 3.53 8.83 -17.68
CA THR A 85 2.75 7.97 -16.79
C THR A 85 3.49 7.79 -15.47
N TYR A 86 2.85 7.14 -14.51
CA TYR A 86 3.48 6.75 -13.26
C TYR A 86 2.95 5.40 -12.76
N SER A 87 3.77 4.76 -11.93
CA SER A 87 3.43 3.62 -11.09
C SER A 87 3.82 3.92 -9.64
N LEU A 88 2.94 3.58 -8.71
CA LEU A 88 3.17 3.68 -7.28
C LEU A 88 3.16 2.29 -6.68
N SER A 89 4.14 1.98 -5.84
CA SER A 89 4.22 0.71 -5.11
C SER A 89 4.39 0.97 -3.62
N ALA A 90 3.51 0.40 -2.80
CA ALA A 90 3.59 0.45 -1.35
C ALA A 90 4.15 -0.86 -0.81
N ALA A 91 5.43 -0.84 -0.41
CA ALA A 91 6.11 -1.98 0.21
C ALA A 91 5.83 -2.01 1.73
N PRO A 92 5.57 -3.19 2.33
CA PRO A 92 5.21 -3.32 3.72
C PRO A 92 6.43 -3.06 4.62
N GLN A 93 6.21 -2.58 5.83
CA GLN A 93 7.26 -2.26 6.79
C GLN A 93 7.00 -2.94 8.14
N GLY A 94 8.05 -3.43 8.78
CA GLY A 94 8.01 -4.01 10.11
C GLY A 94 7.02 -5.18 10.23
N ALA A 95 6.10 -5.11 11.19
CA ALA A 95 5.18 -6.23 11.43
C ALA A 95 4.26 -6.56 10.24
N GLN A 96 4.11 -5.64 9.28
CA GLN A 96 3.34 -5.85 8.06
C GLN A 96 4.08 -6.73 7.04
N GLU A 97 5.40 -6.89 7.14
CA GLU A 97 6.20 -7.78 6.25
C GLU A 97 5.80 -9.26 6.40
N ASN A 98 5.07 -9.62 7.46
CA ASN A 98 4.51 -10.97 7.63
C ASN A 98 3.27 -11.22 6.75
N ASP A 99 2.81 -10.21 6.02
CA ASP A 99 1.67 -10.29 5.11
C ASP A 99 2.07 -10.87 3.75
N THR A 100 2.58 -12.11 3.72
CA THR A 100 3.19 -12.73 2.53
C THR A 100 2.22 -12.93 1.37
N ASP A 101 0.91 -13.00 1.66
CA ASP A 101 -0.14 -13.02 0.66
C ASP A 101 -0.20 -11.71 -0.14
N CYS A 102 0.13 -10.58 0.50
CA CYS A 102 -0.03 -9.21 0.01
C CYS A 102 1.20 -8.38 0.34
N ASP A 103 2.30 -8.69 -0.35
CA ASP A 103 3.61 -8.08 -0.14
C ASP A 103 3.56 -6.59 -0.51
N ALA A 104 3.47 -6.24 -1.80
CA ALA A 104 3.29 -4.86 -2.24
C ALA A 104 1.88 -4.56 -2.78
N LEU A 105 1.39 -3.35 -2.53
CA LEU A 105 0.16 -2.81 -3.12
C LEU A 105 0.52 -1.73 -4.14
N GLU A 106 -0.03 -1.82 -5.35
CA GLU A 106 0.36 -0.96 -6.47
C GLU A 106 -0.84 -0.28 -7.15
N ILE A 107 -0.64 0.96 -7.59
CA ILE A 107 -1.59 1.67 -8.45
C ILE A 107 -0.85 2.49 -9.50
N ASN A 108 -1.36 2.50 -10.73
CA ASN A 108 -0.80 3.31 -11.82
C ASN A 108 -1.67 4.53 -12.16
N ALA A 109 -1.19 5.37 -13.08
CA ALA A 109 -1.90 6.56 -13.56
C ALA A 109 -3.30 6.29 -14.13
N ALA A 110 -3.56 5.09 -14.66
CA ALA A 110 -4.89 4.68 -15.12
C ALA A 110 -5.83 4.22 -13.99
N GLY A 111 -5.37 4.24 -12.74
CA GLY A 111 -6.10 3.76 -11.58
C GLY A 111 -6.20 2.23 -11.49
N VAL A 112 -5.43 1.51 -12.31
CA VAL A 112 -5.35 0.05 -12.24
C VAL A 112 -4.62 -0.33 -10.97
N ARG A 113 -5.25 -1.20 -10.18
CA ARG A 113 -4.76 -1.67 -8.88
C ARG A 113 -4.22 -3.08 -9.03
N SER A 114 -3.03 -3.33 -8.50
CA SER A 114 -2.40 -4.66 -8.48
C SER A 114 -1.70 -4.89 -7.16
N ALA A 115 -1.44 -6.14 -6.82
CA ALA A 115 -0.63 -6.48 -5.67
C ALA A 115 0.34 -7.60 -6.02
N THR A 116 1.43 -7.71 -5.26
CA THR A 116 2.37 -8.83 -5.29
C THR A 116 2.19 -9.69 -4.04
N GLY A 117 2.64 -10.94 -4.08
CA GLY A 117 2.52 -11.89 -2.96
C GLY A 117 2.01 -13.25 -3.39
N GLU A 118 1.78 -14.12 -2.41
CA GLU A 118 1.38 -15.52 -2.63
C GLU A 118 -0.10 -15.65 -3.07
N ASN A 119 -0.97 -14.74 -2.63
CA ASN A 119 -2.40 -14.76 -2.96
C ASN A 119 -3.01 -13.35 -2.97
N THR A 120 -3.06 -12.75 -4.16
CA THR A 120 -3.29 -11.31 -4.29
C THR A 120 -4.76 -10.89 -4.42
N ASP A 121 -5.68 -11.86 -4.56
CA ASP A 121 -7.10 -11.63 -4.85
C ASP A 121 -7.84 -10.81 -3.77
N HIS A 122 -7.26 -10.69 -2.58
CA HIS A 122 -7.87 -10.06 -1.42
C HIS A 122 -7.02 -8.90 -0.84
N CYS A 123 -5.99 -8.45 -1.57
CA CYS A 123 -5.08 -7.41 -1.11
C CYS A 123 -5.65 -5.99 -1.20
N TRP A 124 -6.55 -5.72 -2.16
CA TRP A 124 -7.09 -4.38 -2.46
C TRP A 124 -8.48 -4.07 -1.92
#